data_AF-A0A0V0H544-F1
#
_entry.id   AF-A0A0V0H544-F1
#
_cell.length_a   1.000
_cell.length_b   1.000
_cell.length_c   1.000
_cell.angle_alpha   90.00
_cell.angle_beta   90.00
_cell.angle_gamma   90.00
#
_symmetry.space_group_name_H-M   'P 1'
#
loop_
_entity.id
_entity.type
_entity.pdbx_description
1 polymer ?
#
loop_
_entity_poly.entity_id
_entity_poly.type
_entity_poly.pdbx_seq_one_letter_code
_entity_poly.pdbx_strand_id
1 'polypeptide(L)'
;MQAHTKFLRRVGKVVYELDLPNELASEHPVFYVYMLKKCVGDPTSIFSIEGLGVNESLSYEEVLVEILNQQVKKLRNKKIAFVKVLWRNQLDEGATWEAEADMMS
;
A
#
# COMPACT_ATOMS: atom_id res chain seq x y z
N MET A 1 -7.13 16.66 0.74
CA MET A 1 -7.84 16.55 2.04
C MET A 1 -7.52 15.16 2.61
N GLN A 2 -7.40 14.99 3.94
CA GLN A 2 -7.12 13.68 4.56
C GLN A 2 -8.27 12.70 4.30
N ALA A 3 -7.99 11.53 3.73
CA ALA A 3 -8.98 10.45 3.59
C ALA A 3 -9.20 9.79 4.97
N HIS A 4 -10.23 10.22 5.68
CA HIS A 4 -10.61 9.66 6.98
C HIS A 4 -11.80 8.72 6.79
N THR A 5 -11.54 7.46 6.44
CA THR A 5 -12.60 6.46 6.27
C THR A 5 -13.16 6.08 7.64
N LYS A 6 -14.45 6.36 7.87
CA LYS A 6 -15.14 5.98 9.11
C LYS A 6 -16.02 4.76 8.88
N PHE A 7 -16.18 3.92 9.90
CA PHE A 7 -17.15 2.83 9.86
C PHE A 7 -18.55 3.40 10.08
N LEU A 8 -19.47 3.22 9.11
CA LEU A 8 -20.85 3.68 9.23
C LEU A 8 -21.70 2.67 9.99
N ARG A 9 -21.72 1.41 9.53
CA ARG A 9 -22.46 0.34 10.19
C ARG A 9 -21.91 -1.04 9.81
N ARG A 10 -22.27 -2.04 10.63
CA ARG A 10 -22.04 -3.45 10.32
C ARG A 10 -23.26 -4.03 9.61
N VAL A 11 -23.08 -4.52 8.40
CA VAL A 11 -24.16 -5.09 7.56
C VAL A 11 -24.27 -6.61 7.74
N GLY A 12 -23.19 -7.27 8.17
CA GLY A 12 -23.16 -8.70 8.45
C GLY A 12 -22.08 -9.09 9.45
N LYS A 13 -21.94 -10.39 9.75
CA LYS A 13 -20.98 -10.85 10.76
C LYS A 13 -19.53 -10.40 10.47
N VAL A 14 -19.17 -10.26 9.20
CA VAL A 14 -17.81 -9.88 8.78
C VAL A 14 -17.84 -8.82 7.67
N VAL A 15 -18.93 -8.07 7.58
CA VAL A 15 -19.18 -7.11 6.49
C VAL A 15 -19.54 -5.75 7.09
N TYR A 16 -18.84 -4.71 6.63
CA TYR A 16 -18.96 -3.35 7.14
C TYR A 16 -19.19 -2.38 5.99
N GLU A 17 -20.07 -1.40 6.24
CA GLU A 17 -20.26 -0.26 5.37
C GLU A 17 -19.36 0.89 5.85
N LEU A 18 -18.61 1.47 4.93
CA LEU A 18 -17.63 2.52 5.18
C LEU A 18 -18.09 3.84 4.58
N ASP A 19 -17.74 4.93 5.27
CA ASP A 19 -17.85 6.29 4.76
C ASP A 19 -16.68 6.53 3.79
N LEU A 20 -16.94 6.24 2.52
CA LEU A 20 -15.95 6.42 1.47
C LEU A 20 -15.82 7.90 1.13
N PRO A 21 -14.59 8.39 0.91
CA PRO A 21 -14.39 9.76 0.47
C PRO A 21 -14.89 9.90 -0.98
N ASN A 22 -15.23 11.12 -1.40
CA ASN A 22 -15.92 11.37 -2.68
C ASN A 22 -15.15 10.83 -3.90
N GLU A 23 -13.83 10.72 -3.81
CA GLU A 23 -12.97 10.17 -4.86
C GLU A 23 -13.23 8.67 -5.12
N LEU A 24 -13.83 7.97 -4.14
CA LEU A 24 -14.23 6.56 -4.22
C LEU A 24 -15.76 6.39 -4.25
N ALA A 25 -16.53 7.45 -4.55
CA ALA A 25 -17.98 7.40 -4.56
C ALA A 25 -18.57 6.45 -5.63
N SER A 26 -17.77 6.07 -6.64
CA SER A 26 -18.13 5.04 -7.62
C SER A 26 -18.14 3.63 -7.03
N GLU A 27 -17.44 3.42 -5.92
CA GLU A 27 -17.25 2.11 -5.33
C GLU A 27 -18.39 1.70 -4.41
N HIS A 28 -18.57 0.40 -4.28
CA HIS A 28 -19.46 -0.15 -3.28
C HIS A 28 -18.89 0.10 -1.87
N PRO A 29 -19.62 0.81 -0.97
CA PRO A 29 -19.11 1.15 0.36
C PRO A 29 -19.05 -0.06 1.31
N VAL A 30 -19.37 -1.26 0.83
CA VAL A 30 -19.53 -2.46 1.66
C VAL A 30 -18.33 -3.40 1.46
N PHE A 31 -17.55 -3.59 2.52
CA PHE A 31 -16.31 -4.37 2.50
C PHE A 31 -16.33 -5.50 3.51
N TYR A 32 -15.67 -6.61 3.17
CA TYR A 32 -15.37 -7.65 4.14
C TYR A 32 -14.19 -7.26 5.04
N VAL A 33 -14.20 -7.68 6.31
CA VAL A 33 -13.12 -7.38 7.28
C VAL A 33 -11.73 -7.76 6.75
N TYR A 34 -11.61 -8.87 6.01
CA TYR A 34 -10.33 -9.31 5.47
C TYR A 34 -9.77 -8.39 4.38
N MET A 35 -10.61 -7.56 3.75
CA MET A 35 -10.20 -6.57 2.75
C MET A 35 -9.64 -5.30 3.39
N LEU A 36 -9.86 -5.11 4.69
CA LEU A 36 -9.45 -3.91 5.41
C LEU A 36 -8.15 -4.17 6.17
N LYS A 37 -7.14 -3.33 5.93
CA LYS A 37 -5.94 -3.27 6.78
C LYS A 37 -6.07 -2.13 7.76
N LYS A 38 -5.77 -2.39 9.03
CA LYS A 38 -5.73 -1.36 10.06
C LYS A 38 -4.50 -0.48 9.82
N CYS A 39 -4.71 0.77 9.43
CA CYS A 39 -3.66 1.78 9.43
C CYS A 39 -3.41 2.23 10.87
N VAL A 40 -2.23 1.95 11.41
CA VAL A 40 -1.78 2.42 12.73
C VAL A 40 -0.57 3.32 12.49
N GLY A 41 -0.82 4.62 12.32
CA GLY A 41 0.21 5.61 12.05
C GLY A 41 -0.32 7.02 12.26
N ASP A 42 0.56 8.02 12.21
CA ASP A 42 0.17 9.43 12.30
C ASP A 42 -0.85 9.78 11.20
N PRO A 43 -1.93 10.52 11.49
CA PRO A 43 -2.93 10.90 10.48
C PRO A 43 -2.33 11.66 9.29
N THR A 44 -1.21 12.35 9.49
CA THR A 44 -0.41 13.04 8.46
C THR A 44 0.30 12.09 7.51
N SER A 45 0.45 10.82 7.88
CA SER A 45 1.04 9.76 7.07
C SER A 45 0.02 9.13 6.09
N ILE A 46 -1.25 9.55 6.15
CA ILE A 46 -2.30 9.08 5.25
C ILE A 46 -2.19 9.85 3.93
N PHE A 47 -1.77 9.16 2.87
CA PHE A 47 -1.70 9.72 1.54
C PHE A 47 -3.10 10.08 1.00
N SER A 48 -3.20 11.22 0.31
CA SER A 48 -4.41 11.65 -0.38
C SER A 48 -4.54 10.86 -1.70
N ILE A 49 -5.72 10.32 -1.99
CA ILE A 49 -5.99 9.53 -3.22
C ILE A 49 -5.70 10.36 -4.48
N GLU A 50 -6.02 11.66 -4.46
CA GLU A 50 -5.77 12.60 -5.56
C GLU A 50 -4.30 12.69 -5.98
N GLY A 51 -3.34 12.42 -5.08
CA GLY A 51 -1.90 12.46 -5.39
C GLY A 51 -1.32 11.13 -5.87
N LEU A 52 -2.12 10.07 -5.84
CA LEU A 52 -1.65 8.68 -5.95
C LEU A 52 -1.57 8.21 -7.43
N GLY A 53 -2.17 8.96 -8.36
CA GLY A 53 -2.24 8.58 -9.78
C GLY A 53 -3.10 7.34 -10.01
N VAL A 54 -4.10 7.14 -9.14
CA VAL A 54 -5.04 6.02 -9.21
C VAL A 54 -5.92 6.18 -10.46
N ASN A 55 -5.97 5.14 -11.27
CA ASN A 55 -6.81 5.12 -12.47
C ASN A 55 -8.28 4.76 -12.13
N GLU A 56 -9.16 4.79 -13.13
CA GLU A 56 -10.58 4.46 -12.98
C GLU A 56 -10.83 3.04 -12.45
N SER A 57 -9.86 2.12 -12.58
CA SER A 57 -9.94 0.77 -12.03
C SER A 57 -9.35 0.65 -10.62
N LEU A 58 -9.13 1.77 -9.93
CA LEU A 58 -8.54 1.86 -8.59
C LEU A 58 -7.16 1.21 -8.43
N SER A 59 -6.45 1.06 -9.53
CA SER A 59 -5.07 0.60 -9.55
C SER A 59 -4.14 1.78 -9.71
N TYR A 60 -2.97 1.69 -9.10
CA TYR A 60 -1.89 2.63 -9.30
C TYR A 60 -0.63 1.87 -9.70
N GLU A 61 0.23 2.54 -10.46
CA GLU A 61 1.53 2.00 -10.82
C GLU A 61 2.48 2.07 -9.61
N GLU A 62 3.05 0.94 -9.22
CA GLU A 62 4.13 0.90 -8.22
C GLU A 62 5.43 1.36 -8.87
N VAL A 63 5.74 2.64 -8.68
CA VAL A 63 6.98 3.25 -9.19
C VAL A 63 8.04 3.23 -8.10
N LEU A 64 9.24 2.70 -8.37
CA LEU A 64 10.37 2.82 -7.43
C LEU A 64 10.68 4.30 -7.19
N VAL A 65 10.75 4.69 -5.92
CA VAL A 65 11.16 6.04 -5.49
C VAL A 65 12.62 6.06 -5.06
N GLU A 66 13.00 5.12 -4.19
CA GLU A 66 14.33 5.12 -3.58
C GLU A 66 14.76 3.71 -3.16
N ILE A 67 16.07 3.44 -3.19
CA ILE A 67 16.66 2.27 -2.56
C ILE A 67 17.15 2.68 -1.16
N LEU A 68 16.44 2.21 -0.14
CA LEU A 68 16.70 2.57 1.26
C LEU A 68 17.89 1.83 1.86
N ASN A 69 18.16 0.61 1.38
CA ASN A 69 19.25 -0.21 1.89
C ASN A 69 19.64 -1.32 0.90
N GLN A 70 20.83 -1.89 1.07
CA GLN A 70 21.31 -3.03 0.30
C GLN A 70 21.95 -4.07 1.22
N GLN A 71 21.66 -5.34 0.99
CA GLN A 71 22.19 -6.45 1.77
C GLN A 71 22.58 -7.61 0.85
N VAL A 72 23.75 -8.20 1.09
CA VAL A 72 24.14 -9.45 0.43
C VAL A 72 23.95 -10.63 1.38
N LYS A 73 23.03 -11.54 1.03
CA LYS A 73 22.90 -12.83 1.72
C LYS A 73 23.81 -13.87 1.08
N LYS A 74 24.77 -14.38 1.85
CA LYS A 74 25.57 -15.55 1.46
C LYS A 74 24.80 -16.82 1.80
N LEU A 75 24.44 -17.56 0.77
CA LEU A 75 23.94 -18.94 0.88
C LEU A 75 25.10 -19.91 0.70
N ARG A 76 24.86 -21.19 0.96
CA ARG A 76 25.87 -22.25 0.90
C ARG A 76 26.65 -22.30 -0.43
N ASN A 77 25.98 -21.97 -1.54
CA ASN A 77 26.51 -22.13 -2.89
C ASN A 77 26.53 -20.84 -3.71
N LYS A 78 25.92 -19.75 -3.22
CA LYS A 78 25.75 -18.51 -3.98
C LYS A 78 25.60 -17.29 -3.06
N LYS A 79 25.86 -16.11 -3.62
CA LYS A 79 25.57 -14.83 -2.97
C LYS A 79 24.40 -14.19 -3.72
N ILE A 80 23.41 -13.68 -2.98
CA ILE A 80 22.28 -12.94 -3.54
C ILE A 80 22.27 -11.55 -2.93
N ALA A 81 22.27 -10.53 -3.77
CA ALA A 81 22.07 -9.15 -3.36
C ALA A 81 20.57 -8.84 -3.29
N PHE A 82 20.16 -8.24 -2.19
CA PHE A 82 18.81 -7.74 -1.94
C PHE A 82 18.88 -6.24 -1.73
N VAL A 83 17.89 -5.53 -2.25
CA VAL A 83 17.74 -4.10 -2.09
C VAL A 83 16.41 -3.82 -1.41
N LYS A 84 16.41 -2.92 -0.42
CA LYS A 84 15.19 -2.46 0.23
C LYS A 84 14.63 -1.31 -0.60
N VAL A 85 13.47 -1.53 -1.22
CA VAL A 85 12.87 -0.61 -2.18
C VAL A 85 11.72 0.14 -1.54
N LEU A 86 11.79 1.47 -1.56
CA LEU A 86 10.66 2.34 -1.28
C LEU A 86 9.87 2.55 -2.57
N TRP A 87 8.62 2.12 -2.55
CA TRP A 87 7.68 2.32 -3.65
C TRP A 87 6.91 3.62 -3.49
N ARG A 88 6.49 4.20 -4.62
CA ARG A 88 5.65 5.39 -4.65
C ARG A 88 4.36 5.11 -3.89
N ASN A 89 3.96 6.05 -3.05
CA ASN A 89 2.75 5.97 -2.21
C ASN A 89 2.82 4.96 -1.05
N GLN A 90 3.98 4.36 -0.79
CA GLN A 90 4.23 3.56 0.41
C GLN A 90 5.10 4.33 1.42
N LEU A 91 4.95 3.98 2.70
CA LEU A 91 5.85 4.44 3.77
C LEU A 91 7.11 3.55 3.82
N ASP A 92 8.17 4.01 4.48
CA ASP A 92 9.40 3.21 4.69
C ASP A 92 9.09 1.85 5.39
N GLU A 93 8.10 1.83 6.28
CA GLU A 93 7.62 0.60 6.92
C GLU A 93 7.00 -0.40 5.94
N GLY A 94 6.48 0.10 4.81
CA GLY A 94 5.93 -0.70 3.71
C GLY A 94 6.97 -1.15 2.68
N ALA A 95 8.20 -0.64 2.75
CA ALA A 95 9.26 -0.96 1.78
C ALA A 95 9.61 -2.46 1.77
N THR A 96 9.75 -3.03 0.58
CA THR A 96 9.99 -4.47 0.38
C THR A 96 11.45 -4.76 0.09
N TRP A 97 11.87 -6.02 0.29
CA TRP A 97 13.20 -6.49 -0.07
C TRP A 97 13.13 -7.27 -1.37
N GLU A 98 13.63 -6.67 -2.45
CA GLU A 98 13.68 -7.30 -3.78
C GLU A 98 15.09 -7.80 -4.09
N ALA A 99 15.21 -8.87 -4.87
CA ALA A 99 16.51 -9.28 -5.37
C ALA A 99 16.99 -8.28 -6.42
N GLU A 100 18.24 -7.84 -6.33
CA GLU A 100 18.80 -6.84 -7.25
C GLU A 100 18.72 -7.30 -8.72
N ALA A 101 18.83 -8.60 -8.96
CA ALA A 101 18.71 -9.18 -10.29
C ALA A 101 17.31 -9.03 -10.90
N ASP A 102 16.25 -9.05 -10.09
CA ASP A 102 14.86 -8.92 -10.54
C ASP A 102 14.55 -7.46 -10.94
N MET A 103 15.33 -6.50 -10.42
CA MET A 103 15.23 -5.08 -10.76
C MET A 103 15.97 -4.68 -12.04
N MET A 104 16.96 -5.47 -12.47
CA MET A 104 17.83 -5.17 -13.61
C MET A 104 17.43 -5.90 -14.90
N SER A 105 16.23 -6.51 -14.95
CA SER A 105 15.68 -7.19 -16.13
C SER A 105 14.74 -6.30 -16.94
#